data_AF-A0A6A6RGW1-F1
#
_entry.id   AF-A0A6A6RGW1-F1
#
_cell.length_a   1.000
_cell.length_b   1.000
_cell.length_c   1.000
_cell.angle_alpha   90.00
_cell.angle_beta   90.00
_cell.angle_gamma   90.00
#
_symmetry.space_group_name_H-M   'P 1'
#
loop_
_entity.id
_entity.type
_entity.pdbx_description
1 polymer ?
#
loop_
_entity_poly.entity_id
_entity_poly.type
_entity_poly.pdbx_seq_one_letter_code
_entity_poly.pdbx_strand_id
1 'polypeptide(L)'
;MSSSLPSSFEDFLEHNLTNIDASNPTIPDSCYICHEELDATHQASQITGIPDCSHIFGRDCLVTWVSSNNANRNSCPMCRTTLYVQPLSRQDEVNRLDAALDTMPARWNTLEGRTPQQLHDAQRQGEEILQQHQEEFMQSTEEVLRMSEEVLRDIGELRRRLEGVTGRQVDERPQPHLQNDGEPE
;
A
#
# COMPACT_ATOMS: atom_id res chain seq x y z
N MET A 1 1.01 -5.06 -14.40
CA MET A 1 0.38 -5.17 -13.07
C MET A 1 1.42 -4.68 -12.10
N SER A 2 1.24 -3.47 -11.56
CA SER A 2 2.19 -2.87 -10.63
C SER A 2 2.11 -3.61 -9.30
N SER A 3 2.99 -4.57 -9.07
CA SER A 3 3.06 -5.30 -7.81
C SER A 3 3.81 -4.44 -6.80
N SER A 4 3.14 -3.44 -6.23
CA SER A 4 3.66 -2.73 -5.07
C SER A 4 3.76 -3.71 -3.91
N LEU A 5 4.87 -3.65 -3.18
CA LEU A 5 5.03 -4.39 -1.92
C LEU A 5 3.91 -4.01 -0.95
N PRO A 6 3.37 -4.98 -0.19
CA PRO A 6 2.40 -4.72 0.87
C PRO A 6 2.91 -3.70 1.88
N SER A 7 2.02 -2.86 2.36
CA SER A 7 2.37 -1.69 3.18
C SER A 7 2.60 -2.01 4.66
N SER A 8 2.09 -3.16 5.13
CA SER A 8 2.29 -3.68 6.48
C SER A 8 2.29 -5.21 6.50
N PHE A 9 2.54 -5.81 7.68
CA PHE A 9 2.48 -7.25 7.80
C PHE A 9 1.03 -7.77 7.77
N GLU A 10 0.06 -7.01 8.29
CA GLU A 10 -1.36 -7.36 8.22
C GLU A 10 -1.84 -7.42 6.77
N ASP A 11 -1.48 -6.41 5.97
CA ASP A 11 -1.79 -6.34 4.53
C ASP A 11 -1.22 -7.58 3.79
N PHE A 12 0.02 -7.95 4.12
CA PHE A 12 0.64 -9.17 3.60
C PHE A 12 -0.11 -10.45 4.01
N LEU A 13 -0.54 -10.56 5.27
CA LEU A 13 -1.22 -11.76 5.77
C LEU A 13 -2.60 -11.97 5.12
N GLU A 14 -3.27 -10.89 4.72
CA GLU A 14 -4.60 -10.89 4.11
C GLU A 14 -4.54 -11.14 2.60
N HIS A 15 -3.59 -10.52 1.90
CA HIS A 15 -3.62 -10.45 0.42
C HIS A 15 -2.54 -11.27 -0.27
N ASN A 16 -1.51 -11.74 0.44
CA ASN A 16 -0.34 -12.36 -0.16
C ASN A 16 -0.10 -13.80 0.27
N LEU A 17 -1.09 -14.43 0.90
CA LEU A 17 -1.02 -15.83 1.33
C LEU A 17 -2.17 -16.64 0.77
N THR A 18 -1.82 -17.74 0.11
CA THR A 18 -2.79 -18.66 -0.47
C THR A 18 -2.62 -20.03 0.17
N ASN A 19 -3.66 -20.52 0.84
CA ASN A 19 -3.66 -21.86 1.41
C ASN A 19 -3.66 -22.91 0.30
N ILE A 20 -2.85 -23.95 0.46
CA ILE A 20 -2.77 -25.06 -0.47
C ILE A 20 -3.28 -26.32 0.25
N ASP A 21 -4.12 -27.09 -0.45
CA ASP A 21 -4.60 -28.39 0.02
C ASP A 21 -3.44 -29.40 0.07
N ALA A 22 -3.34 -30.18 1.16
CA ALA A 22 -2.32 -31.20 1.36
C ALA A 22 -2.23 -32.25 0.23
N SER A 23 -3.28 -32.39 -0.57
CA SER A 23 -3.34 -33.29 -1.73
C SER A 23 -2.62 -32.73 -2.97
N ASN A 24 -2.17 -31.47 -2.93
CA ASN A 24 -1.52 -30.83 -4.08
C ASN A 24 -0.05 -31.32 -4.22
N PRO A 25 0.33 -31.91 -5.37
CA PRO A 25 1.68 -32.43 -5.60
C PRO A 25 2.77 -31.35 -5.64
N THR A 26 2.43 -30.06 -5.64
CA THR A 26 3.41 -28.97 -5.61
C THR A 26 3.85 -28.59 -4.19
N ILE A 27 3.26 -29.18 -3.15
CA ILE A 27 3.64 -28.92 -1.76
C ILE A 27 4.95 -29.66 -1.46
N PRO A 28 5.95 -29.00 -0.82
CA PRO A 28 7.15 -29.68 -0.36
C PRO A 28 6.84 -30.65 0.79
N ASP A 29 7.60 -31.74 0.89
CA ASP A 29 7.37 -32.80 1.90
C ASP A 29 7.41 -32.29 3.35
N SER A 30 8.13 -31.19 3.62
CA SER A 30 8.23 -30.60 4.95
C SER A 30 8.30 -29.07 4.92
N CYS A 31 7.92 -28.46 6.03
CA CYS A 31 8.03 -27.03 6.22
C CYS A 31 9.49 -26.60 6.44
N TYR A 32 9.95 -25.59 5.70
CA TYR A 32 11.31 -25.06 5.83
C TYR A 32 11.59 -24.26 7.11
N ILE A 33 10.58 -24.02 7.96
CA ILE A 33 10.73 -23.29 9.23
C ILE A 33 10.87 -24.27 10.40
N CYS A 34 9.93 -25.22 10.56
CA CYS A 34 9.94 -26.17 11.67
C CYS A 34 10.42 -27.58 11.30
N HIS A 35 10.57 -27.88 10.01
CA HIS A 35 10.93 -29.20 9.47
C HIS A 35 9.90 -30.32 9.70
N GLU A 36 8.67 -29.97 10.07
CA GLU A 36 7.55 -30.92 10.19
C GLU A 36 6.83 -31.09 8.84
N GLU A 37 6.19 -32.24 8.65
CA GLU A 37 5.42 -32.56 7.44
C GLU A 37 4.26 -31.57 7.24
N LEU A 38 3.97 -31.23 5.98
CA LEU A 38 2.85 -30.35 5.63
C LEU A 38 1.63 -31.19 5.29
N ASP A 39 0.75 -31.38 6.28
CA ASP A 39 -0.43 -32.23 6.18
C ASP A 39 -1.72 -31.46 6.55
N ALA A 40 -2.80 -32.20 6.83
CA ALA A 40 -4.07 -31.60 7.24
C ALA A 40 -4.00 -30.89 8.61
N THR A 41 -3.05 -31.26 9.48
CA THR A 41 -2.83 -30.64 10.79
C THR A 41 -1.85 -29.48 10.72
N HIS A 42 -0.96 -29.49 9.73
CA HIS A 42 0.03 -28.45 9.47
C HIS A 42 -0.17 -27.87 8.07
N GLN A 43 -1.23 -27.07 7.94
CA GLN A 43 -1.69 -26.50 6.66
C GLN A 43 -0.59 -25.72 5.94
N ALA A 44 -0.39 -26.02 4.66
CA ALA A 44 0.54 -25.31 3.79
C ALA A 44 -0.06 -23.99 3.26
N SER A 45 0.79 -22.97 3.16
CA SER A 45 0.47 -21.69 2.52
C SER A 45 1.61 -21.23 1.62
N GLN A 46 1.25 -20.78 0.42
CA GLN A 46 2.16 -20.19 -0.54
C GLN A 46 2.14 -18.66 -0.44
N ILE A 47 3.32 -18.06 -0.55
CA ILE A 47 3.47 -16.63 -0.75
C ILE A 47 3.09 -16.28 -2.20
N THR A 48 2.17 -15.34 -2.37
CA THR A 48 1.67 -14.92 -3.69
C THR A 48 1.68 -13.39 -3.81
N GLY A 49 1.69 -12.88 -5.05
CA GLY A 49 1.70 -11.44 -5.31
C GLY A 49 3.01 -10.71 -4.98
N ILE A 50 4.02 -11.41 -4.47
CA ILE A 50 5.37 -10.87 -4.23
C ILE A 50 6.28 -11.24 -5.42
N PRO A 51 6.91 -10.27 -6.10
CA PRO A 51 7.85 -10.55 -7.18
C PRO A 51 8.96 -11.52 -6.72
N ASP A 52 9.29 -12.50 -7.55
CA ASP A 52 10.37 -13.46 -7.33
C ASP A 52 10.26 -14.31 -6.05
N CYS A 53 9.08 -14.37 -5.42
CA CYS A 53 8.85 -15.21 -4.25
C CYS A 53 7.52 -15.96 -4.34
N SER A 54 7.60 -17.29 -4.44
CA SER A 54 6.47 -18.22 -4.45
C SER A 54 6.65 -19.39 -3.46
N HIS A 55 7.45 -19.17 -2.42
CA HIS A 55 7.81 -20.19 -1.45
C HIS A 55 6.63 -20.62 -0.56
N ILE A 56 6.65 -21.88 -0.15
CA ILE A 56 5.58 -22.55 0.61
C ILE A 56 6.10 -22.89 2.01
N PHE A 57 5.28 -22.60 3.01
CA PHE A 57 5.56 -22.88 4.42
C PHE A 57 4.28 -23.37 5.12
N GLY A 58 4.39 -23.85 6.35
CA GLY A 58 3.22 -24.01 7.20
C GLY A 58 2.63 -22.64 7.52
N ARG A 59 1.30 -22.50 7.44
CA ARG A 59 0.57 -21.25 7.65
C ARG A 59 1.00 -20.59 8.95
N ASP A 60 0.90 -21.33 10.05
CA ASP A 60 1.16 -20.82 11.39
C ASP A 60 2.64 -20.51 11.61
N CYS A 61 3.53 -21.31 11.01
CA CYS A 61 4.97 -21.06 11.03
C CYS A 61 5.32 -19.73 10.34
N LEU A 62 4.74 -19.47 9.17
CA LEU A 62 4.97 -18.22 8.45
C LEU A 62 4.34 -17.02 9.17
N VAL A 63 3.13 -17.17 9.71
CA VAL A 63 2.47 -16.13 10.52
C VAL A 63 3.33 -15.77 11.74
N THR A 64 3.83 -16.78 12.44
CA THR A 64 4.71 -16.59 13.60
C THR A 64 6.01 -15.89 13.21
N TRP A 65 6.60 -16.25 12.06
CA TRP A 65 7.79 -15.61 11.53
C TRP A 65 7.58 -14.10 11.30
N VAL A 66 6.57 -13.74 10.52
CA VAL A 66 6.32 -12.33 10.15
C VAL A 66 5.84 -11.48 11.32
N SER A 67 5.22 -12.12 12.32
CA SER A 67 4.75 -11.46 13.55
C SER A 67 5.81 -11.41 14.66
N SER A 68 6.97 -12.03 14.47
CA SER A 68 8.04 -12.07 15.47
C SER A 68 8.67 -10.69 15.70
N ASN A 69 9.48 -10.53 16.75
CA ASN A 69 10.26 -9.30 16.94
C ASN A 69 11.63 -9.35 16.23
N ASN A 70 11.82 -10.25 15.26
CA ASN A 70 13.05 -10.36 14.49
C ASN A 70 13.19 -9.15 13.54
N ALA A 71 14.40 -8.65 13.36
CA ALA A 71 14.71 -7.62 12.38
C ALA A 71 14.32 -8.05 10.95
N ASN A 72 14.53 -9.33 10.61
CA ASN A 72 14.26 -9.88 9.28
C ASN A 72 12.84 -10.47 9.11
N ARG A 73 11.91 -10.16 10.03
CA ARG A 73 10.54 -10.69 9.98
C ARG A 73 9.79 -10.36 8.69
N ASN A 74 10.18 -9.26 8.03
CA ASN A 74 9.58 -8.83 6.76
C ASN A 74 10.20 -9.50 5.53
N SER A 75 11.00 -10.54 5.70
CA SER A 75 11.70 -11.22 4.60
C SER A 75 11.33 -12.69 4.55
N CYS A 76 11.27 -13.26 3.36
CA CYS A 76 11.04 -14.68 3.15
C CYS A 76 12.15 -15.51 3.84
N PRO A 77 11.82 -16.50 4.67
CA PRO A 77 12.83 -17.35 5.33
C PRO A 77 13.75 -18.10 4.36
N MET A 78 13.27 -18.37 3.13
CA MET A 78 14.01 -19.16 2.14
C MET A 78 14.87 -18.30 1.23
N CYS A 79 14.29 -17.30 0.55
CA CYS A 79 15.00 -16.50 -0.45
C CYS A 79 15.38 -15.09 0.00
N ARG A 80 14.94 -14.68 1.21
CA ARG A 80 15.14 -13.33 1.76
C ARG A 80 14.48 -12.20 0.97
N THR A 81 13.61 -12.50 -0.01
CA THR A 81 12.78 -11.49 -0.67
C THR A 81 11.96 -10.75 0.37
N THR A 82 11.94 -9.41 0.29
CA THR A 82 11.11 -8.57 1.14
C THR A 82 9.63 -8.85 0.86
N LEU A 83 8.87 -9.14 1.91
CA LEU A 83 7.46 -9.52 1.84
C LEU A 83 6.53 -8.34 2.05
N TYR A 84 6.96 -7.34 2.82
CA TYR A 84 6.20 -6.12 3.08
C TYR A 84 7.13 -5.00 3.58
N VAL A 85 6.63 -3.77 3.50
CA VAL A 85 7.30 -2.59 4.04
C VAL A 85 7.26 -2.67 5.57
N GLN A 86 8.43 -2.70 6.19
CA GLN A 86 8.56 -2.63 7.64
C GLN A 86 8.85 -1.17 8.01
N PRO A 87 8.02 -0.54 8.88
CA PRO A 87 8.38 0.75 9.44
C PRO A 87 9.69 0.57 10.23
N LEU A 88 10.64 1.46 9.99
CA LEU A 88 11.93 1.40 10.68
C LEU A 88 11.66 1.42 12.19
N SER A 89 12.25 0.49 12.94
CA SER A 89 12.19 0.63 14.38
C SER A 89 12.96 1.89 14.78
N ARG A 90 12.57 2.53 15.89
CA ARG A 90 13.34 3.67 16.43
C ARG A 90 14.82 3.32 16.59
N GLN A 91 15.13 2.08 16.94
CA GLN A 91 16.52 1.62 17.03
C GLN A 91 17.19 1.51 15.66
N ASP A 92 16.48 1.07 14.61
CA ASP A 92 17.01 1.06 13.24
C ASP A 92 17.20 2.46 12.68
N GLU A 93 16.34 3.41 13.05
CA GLU A 93 16.53 4.83 12.73
C GLU A 93 17.80 5.37 13.40
N VAL A 94 17.95 5.13 14.70
CA VAL A 94 19.16 5.50 15.45
C VAL A 94 20.40 4.84 14.84
N ASN A 95 20.37 3.54 14.57
CA ASN A 95 21.50 2.82 13.97
C ASN A 95 21.84 3.37 12.56
N ARG A 96 20.84 3.73 11.76
CA ARG A 96 21.07 4.36 10.44
C ARG A 96 21.67 5.75 10.58
N LEU A 97 21.21 6.54 11.54
CA LEU A 97 21.76 7.86 11.82
C LEU A 97 23.20 7.75 12.33
N ASP A 98 23.48 6.82 13.24
CA ASP A 98 24.84 6.53 13.73
C ASP A 98 25.76 6.12 12.58
N ALA A 99 25.33 5.20 11.72
CA ALA A 99 26.11 4.80 10.55
C ALA A 99 26.33 5.98 9.57
N ALA A 100 25.33 6.83 9.38
CA ALA A 100 25.46 8.04 8.56
C ALA A 100 26.44 9.04 9.18
N LEU A 101 26.39 9.22 10.51
CA LEU A 101 27.31 10.06 11.29
C LEU A 101 28.74 9.51 11.24
N ASP A 102 28.94 8.19 11.31
CA ASP A 102 30.26 7.55 11.20
C ASP A 102 30.91 7.75 9.83
N THR A 103 30.12 7.98 8.78
CA THR A 103 30.63 8.34 7.45
C THR A 103 30.84 9.85 7.27
N MET A 104 30.37 10.69 8.20
CA MET A 104 30.57 12.14 8.13
C MET A 104 32.04 12.59 8.17
N PRO A 105 32.98 11.97 8.92
CA PRO A 105 34.39 12.34 8.88
C PRO A 105 35.02 12.25 7.48
N ALA A 106 34.64 11.25 6.68
CA ALA A 106 35.09 11.13 5.28
C ALA A 106 34.51 12.25 4.40
N ARG A 107 33.26 12.66 4.66
CA ARG A 107 32.64 13.83 4.00
C ARG A 107 33.30 15.14 4.47
N TRP A 108 33.70 15.25 5.73
CA TRP A 108 34.41 16.41 6.30
C TRP A 108 35.82 16.57 5.73
N ASN A 109 36.59 15.48 5.58
CA ASN A 109 37.91 15.51 4.94
C ASN A 109 37.85 15.99 3.48
N THR A 110 36.70 15.83 2.80
CA THR A 110 36.46 16.34 1.45
C THR A 110 36.24 17.87 1.42
N LEU A 111 35.95 18.49 2.58
CA LEU A 111 35.78 19.93 2.75
C LEU A 111 37.09 20.62 3.15
N GLU A 112 38.01 19.94 3.83
CA GLU A 112 39.28 20.52 4.33
C GLU A 112 40.26 20.98 3.24
N GLY A 113 39.98 20.67 1.96
CA GLY A 113 40.74 21.16 0.80
C GLY A 113 40.01 22.20 -0.07
N ARG A 114 38.80 22.64 0.31
CA ARG A 114 37.99 23.56 -0.50
C ARG A 114 38.35 25.02 -0.25
N THR A 115 38.41 25.80 -1.33
CA THR A 115 38.55 27.25 -1.22
C THR A 115 37.25 27.88 -0.67
N PRO A 116 37.31 29.09 -0.07
CA PRO A 116 36.12 29.80 0.37
C PRO A 116 35.04 29.94 -0.72
N GLN A 117 35.47 30.10 -1.99
CA GLN A 117 34.55 30.16 -3.13
C GLN A 117 33.81 28.84 -3.33
N GLN A 118 34.51 27.71 -3.28
CA GLN A 118 33.91 26.39 -3.46
C GLN A 118 32.94 26.02 -2.33
N LEU A 119 33.13 26.56 -1.12
CA LEU A 119 32.19 26.41 -0.02
C LEU A 119 30.94 27.25 -0.24
N HIS A 120 31.09 28.51 -0.65
CA HIS A 120 29.98 29.40 -0.97
C HIS A 120 29.13 28.87 -2.15
N ASP A 121 29.77 28.35 -3.19
CA ASP A 121 29.08 27.76 -4.33
C ASP A 121 28.32 26.48 -3.93
N ALA A 122 28.91 25.64 -3.07
CA ALA A 122 28.24 24.45 -2.55
C ALA A 122 27.05 24.79 -1.65
N GLN A 123 27.17 25.83 -0.83
CA GLN A 123 26.06 26.32 0.01
C GLN A 123 24.91 26.83 -0.86
N ARG A 124 25.22 27.69 -1.84
CA ARG A 124 24.23 28.18 -2.81
C ARG A 124 23.52 27.05 -3.54
N GLN A 125 24.28 26.05 -4.01
CA GLN A 125 23.71 24.90 -4.70
C GLN A 125 22.77 24.10 -3.80
N GLY A 126 23.12 23.96 -2.51
CA GLY A 126 22.24 23.33 -1.52
C GLY A 126 20.93 24.09 -1.30
N GLU A 127 21.01 25.42 -1.21
CA GLU A 127 19.84 26.31 -1.09
C GLU A 127 18.95 26.25 -2.36
N GLU A 128 19.56 26.25 -3.56
CA GLU A 128 18.87 26.12 -4.85
C GLU A 128 18.12 24.77 -4.96
N ILE A 129 18.75 23.66 -4.55
CA ILE A 129 18.11 22.34 -4.55
C ILE A 129 16.93 22.29 -3.59
N LEU A 130 17.06 22.88 -2.39
CA LEU A 130 16.00 22.91 -1.40
C LEU A 130 14.81 23.74 -1.89
N GLN A 131 15.08 24.90 -2.48
CA GLN A 131 14.06 25.76 -3.08
C GLN A 131 13.31 25.03 -4.20
N GLN A 132 14.04 24.35 -5.08
CA GLN A 132 13.43 23.56 -6.16
C GLN A 132 12.49 22.47 -5.61
N HIS A 133 12.92 21.71 -4.60
CA HIS A 133 12.06 20.68 -3.99
C HIS A 133 10.81 21.26 -3.34
N GLN A 134 10.92 22.44 -2.71
CA GLN A 134 9.76 23.13 -2.13
C GLN A 134 8.78 23.55 -3.21
N GLU A 135 9.25 24.11 -4.32
CA GLU A 135 8.40 24.50 -5.46
C GLU A 135 7.72 23.30 -6.11
N GLU A 136 8.46 22.21 -6.34
CA GLU A 136 7.91 20.97 -6.90
C GLU A 136 6.83 20.36 -5.98
N PHE A 137 7.07 20.36 -4.66
CA PHE A 137 6.07 19.93 -3.70
C PHE A 137 4.81 20.79 -3.75
N MET A 138 4.96 22.12 -3.75
CA MET A 138 3.83 23.05 -3.84
C MET A 138 3.03 22.85 -5.14
N GLN A 139 3.70 22.70 -6.28
CA GLN A 139 3.05 22.43 -7.57
C GLN A 139 2.27 21.11 -7.54
N SER A 140 2.84 20.05 -6.96
CA SER A 140 2.16 18.77 -6.82
C SER A 140 0.92 18.88 -5.93
N THR A 141 1.00 19.62 -4.83
CA THR A 141 -0.16 19.84 -3.96
C THR A 141 -1.27 20.64 -4.64
N GLU A 142 -0.92 21.67 -5.42
CA GLU A 142 -1.88 22.47 -6.19
C GLU A 142 -2.56 21.63 -7.28
N GLU A 143 -1.82 20.73 -7.94
CA GLU A 143 -2.38 19.81 -8.92
C GLU A 143 -3.40 18.85 -8.31
N VAL A 144 -3.11 18.29 -7.13
CA VAL A 144 -4.04 17.42 -6.41
C VAL A 144 -5.31 18.18 -6.04
N LEU A 145 -5.19 19.42 -5.53
CA LEU A 145 -6.33 20.26 -5.20
C LEU A 145 -7.19 20.56 -6.44
N ARG A 146 -6.57 20.96 -7.54
CA ARG A 146 -7.27 21.20 -8.82
C ARG A 146 -8.03 19.96 -9.29
N MET A 147 -7.40 18.78 -9.21
CA MET A 147 -8.03 17.52 -9.62
C MET A 147 -9.22 17.18 -8.70
N SER A 148 -9.12 17.49 -7.41
CA SER A 148 -10.23 17.30 -6.47
C SER A 148 -11.42 18.23 -6.77
N GLU A 149 -11.16 19.49 -7.15
CA GLU A 149 -12.20 20.44 -7.54
C GLU A 149 -12.93 20.00 -8.82
N GLU A 150 -12.19 19.46 -9.80
CA GLU A 150 -12.77 18.90 -11.01
C GLU A 150 -13.70 17.72 -10.73
N VAL A 151 -13.26 16.77 -9.88
CA VAL A 151 -14.11 15.66 -9.45
C VAL A 151 -15.38 16.15 -8.75
N LEU A 152 -15.28 17.15 -7.87
CA LEU A 152 -16.45 17.71 -7.20
C LEU A 152 -17.41 18.39 -8.19
N ARG A 153 -16.89 19.08 -9.21
CA ARG A 153 -17.70 19.68 -10.28
C ARG A 153 -18.47 18.60 -11.05
N ASP A 154 -17.79 17.52 -11.43
CA ASP A 154 -18.37 16.41 -12.18
C ASP A 154 -19.43 15.67 -11.36
N ILE A 155 -19.19 15.45 -10.06
CA ILE A 155 -20.19 14.92 -9.12
C ILE A 155 -21.42 15.83 -9.10
N GLY A 156 -21.23 17.16 -9.05
CA GLY A 156 -22.31 18.14 -9.10
C GLY A 156 -23.11 18.08 -10.40
N GLU A 157 -22.47 17.86 -11.54
CA GLU A 157 -23.12 17.68 -12.84
C GLU A 157 -23.94 16.38 -12.90
N LEU A 158 -23.37 15.27 -12.45
CA LEU A 158 -24.07 13.99 -12.37
C LEU A 158 -25.31 14.09 -11.49
N ARG A 159 -25.20 14.76 -10.33
CA ARG A 159 -26.35 15.01 -9.45
C ARG A 159 -27.46 15.79 -10.16
N ARG A 160 -27.15 16.89 -10.84
CA ARG A 160 -28.14 17.67 -11.62
C ARG A 160 -28.80 16.83 -12.72
N ARG A 161 -28.04 15.96 -13.39
CA ARG A 161 -28.57 15.04 -14.40
C ARG A 161 -29.55 14.03 -13.81
N LEU A 162 -29.23 13.45 -12.65
CA LEU A 162 -30.12 12.53 -11.95
C LEU A 162 -31.43 13.23 -11.51
N GLU A 163 -31.32 14.43 -10.91
CA GLU A 163 -32.47 15.23 -10.50
C GLU A 163 -33.37 15.64 -11.70
N GLY A 164 -32.77 15.96 -12.84
CA GLY A 164 -33.48 16.27 -14.09
C GLY A 164 -34.17 15.07 -14.76
N VAL A 165 -33.66 13.85 -14.56
CA VAL A 165 -34.29 12.61 -15.06
C VAL A 165 -35.50 12.22 -14.20
N THR A 166 -35.44 12.45 -12.88
CA THR A 166 -36.56 12.17 -11.97
C THR A 166 -37.76 13.11 -12.13
N GLY A 167 -37.60 14.26 -12.79
CA GLY A 167 -38.68 15.23 -13.01
C GLY A 167 -39.62 14.93 -14.19
N ARG A 168 -39.35 13.89 -15.01
CA ARG A 168 -40.18 13.55 -16.20
C ARG A 168 -41.21 12.44 -15.98
N GLN A 169 -41.31 11.88 -14.77
CA GLN A 169 -42.17 10.72 -14.51
C GLN A 169 -43.17 10.98 -13.38
N VAL A 170 -43.92 12.06 -13.50
CA VAL A 170 -45.15 12.30 -12.74
C VAL A 170 -46.20 12.95 -13.65
N ASP A 171 -46.62 12.21 -14.67
CA ASP A 171 -47.94 12.47 -15.25
C ASP A 171 -48.61 11.12 -15.55
N GLU A 172 -49.94 11.10 -15.39
CA GLU A 172 -50.85 9.95 -15.56
C GLU A 172 -51.05 9.04 -14.32
N ARG A 173 -51.80 9.55 -13.32
CA ARG A 173 -52.70 8.73 -12.51
C ARG A 173 -54.08 8.63 -13.19
N PRO A 174 -54.67 7.44 -13.43
CA PRO A 174 -56.03 7.32 -13.93
C PRO A 174 -57.04 7.73 -12.85
N GLN A 175 -58.04 8.54 -13.22
CA GLN A 175 -59.18 8.88 -12.37
C GLN A 175 -60.05 7.63 -12.10
N PRO A 176 -60.48 7.37 -10.85
CA PRO A 176 -61.47 6.33 -10.58
C PRO A 176 -62.86 6.84 -10.97
N HIS A 177 -63.51 6.07 -11.84
CA HIS A 177 -64.86 6.26 -12.35
C HIS A 177 -65.85 5.91 -11.23
N LEU A 178 -66.56 6.93 -10.72
CA LEU A 178 -67.71 6.73 -9.83
C LEU A 178 -68.89 6.26 -10.68
N GLN A 179 -69.19 4.97 -10.62
CA GLN A 179 -70.45 4.41 -11.11
C GLN A 179 -71.57 4.77 -10.13
N ASN A 180 -72.59 5.41 -10.69
CA ASN A 180 -73.81 5.84 -10.06
C ASN A 180 -74.82 4.71 -10.25
N ASP A 181 -75.06 3.90 -9.22
CA ASP A 181 -76.15 2.93 -9.22
C ASP A 181 -77.23 3.42 -8.24
N GLY A 182 -78.30 3.95 -8.81
CA GLY A 182 -79.54 4.23 -8.09
C GLY A 182 -80.37 2.96 -7.90
N GLU A 183 -80.95 2.85 -6.70
CA GLU A 183 -82.27 2.30 -6.28
C GLU A 183 -82.94 1.18 -7.10
N PRO A 184 -83.60 0.20 -6.45
CA PRO A 184 -84.85 0.44 -5.68
C PRO A 184 -84.95 -0.42 -4.39
N GLU A 185 -85.90 -0.33 -3.45
CA GLU A 185 -87.30 0.10 -3.34
C GLU A 185 -87.59 0.78 -1.98
#